data_AF-A0A1S6IVH8-F1
#
_entry.id   AF-A0A1S6IVH8-F1
#
_cell.length_a   1.000
_cell.length_b   1.000
_cell.length_c   1.000
_cell.angle_alpha   90.00
_cell.angle_beta   90.00
_cell.angle_gamma   90.00
#
_symmetry.space_group_name_H-M   'P 1'
#
loop_
_entity.id
_entity.type
_entity.pdbx_description
1 polymer ?
#
loop_
_entity_poly.entity_id
_entity_poly.type
_entity_poly.pdbx_seq_one_letter_code
_entity_poly.pdbx_strand_id
1 'polypeptide(L)' 'MTNSDKRALVEECRKSAMTAKEWCASKGINYSTYMQWASRINKEDRNATSKPMQWCQFSN' A
#
# COMPACT_ATOMS: atom_id res chain seq x y z
N MET A 1 11.04 -12.17 1.27
CA MET A 1 9.65 -11.73 1.53
C MET A 1 8.93 -11.51 0.20
N THR A 2 7.89 -12.28 -0.09
CA THR A 2 7.12 -12.20 -1.35
C THR A 2 6.15 -11.00 -1.33
N ASN A 3 5.57 -10.63 -2.47
CA ASN A 3 4.58 -9.54 -2.51
C ASN A 3 3.31 -9.85 -1.72
N SER A 4 2.88 -11.12 -1.67
CA SER A 4 1.72 -11.56 -0.87
C SER A 4 1.98 -11.39 0.63
N ASP A 5 3.18 -11.72 1.09
CA ASP A 5 3.59 -11.58 2.49
C ASP A 5 3.56 -10.11 2.95
N LYS A 6 4.04 -9.21 2.09
CA LYS A 6 3.97 -7.75 2.33
C LYS A 6 2.54 -7.24 2.41
N ARG A 7 1.60 -7.78 1.61
CA ARG A 7 0.17 -7.41 1.67
C ARG A 7 -0.45 -7.82 2.99
N ALA A 8 -0.21 -9.06 3.43
CA ALA A 8 -0.69 -9.55 4.71
C ALA A 8 -0.20 -8.67 5.87
N LEU A 9 1.08 -8.27 5.84
CA LEU A 9 1.67 -7.35 6.84
C LEU A 9 1.01 -5.96 6.84
N VAL A 10 0.75 -5.39 5.66
CA VAL A 10 0.07 -4.09 5.56
C VAL A 10 -1.38 -4.17 6.06
N GLU A 11 -2.09 -5.26 5.78
CA GLU A 11 -3.43 -5.51 6.31
C GLU A 11 -3.43 -5.72 7.83
N GLU A 12 -2.47 -6.47 8.36
CA GLU A 12 -2.30 -6.66 9.80
C GLU A 12 -2.01 -5.33 10.50
N CYS A 13 -1.14 -4.50 9.91
CA CYS A 13 -0.88 -3.16 10.40
C CYS A 13 -2.13 -2.26 10.34
N ARG A 14 -3.01 -2.43 9.34
CA ARG A 14 -4.28 -1.68 9.24
C ARG A 14 -5.32 -2.13 10.25
N LYS A 15 -5.32 -3.41 10.62
CA LYS A 15 -6.20 -3.99 11.65
C LYS A 15 -5.69 -3.71 13.05
N SER A 16 -4.38 -3.57 13.20
CA SER A 16 -3.76 -3.08 14.42
C SER A 16 -4.18 -1.63 14.57
N ALA A 17 -4.92 -1.29 15.63
CA ALA A 17 -5.35 0.08 15.91
C ALA A 17 -4.20 1.05 16.27
N MET A 18 -2.98 0.74 15.81
CA MET A 18 -1.73 1.44 16.06
C MET A 18 -1.30 2.19 14.81
N THR A 19 -0.45 3.20 14.98
CA THR A 19 0.15 3.85 13.80
C THR A 19 1.15 2.91 13.12
N ALA A 20 1.31 3.07 11.81
CA ALA A 20 2.27 2.27 11.04
C ALA A 20 3.71 2.35 11.59
N LYS A 21 4.08 3.47 12.21
CA LYS A 21 5.39 3.66 12.83
C LYS A 21 5.57 2.78 14.06
N GLU A 22 4.57 2.74 14.94
CA GLU A 22 4.59 1.89 16.14
C GLU A 22 4.52 0.41 15.79
N TRP A 23 3.67 0.05 14.82
CA TRP A 23 3.58 -1.33 14.35
C TRP A 23 4.91 -1.80 13.72
N CYS A 24 5.54 -0.95 12.90
CA CYS A 24 6.87 -1.23 12.35
C CYS A 24 7.93 -1.40 13.46
N ALA A 25 7.92 -0.53 14.47
CA ALA A 25 8.82 -0.63 15.61
C ALA A 25 8.62 -1.94 16.40
N SER A 26 7.37 -2.36 16.62
CA SER A 26 7.02 -3.62 17.30
C SER A 26 7.47 -4.85 16.51
N LYS A 27 7.37 -4.81 15.18
CA LYS A 27 7.79 -5.92 14.29
C LYS A 27 9.29 -5.90 13.93
N GLY A 28 10.03 -4.87 14.32
CA GLY A 28 11.43 -4.68 13.90
C GLY A 28 11.58 -4.38 12.41
N ILE A 29 10.55 -3.82 11.78
CA ILE A 29 10.54 -3.47 10.35
C ILE A 29 10.93 -2.00 10.20
N ASN A 30 11.76 -1.70 9.20
CA ASN A 30 12.06 -0.31 8.87
C ASN A 30 10.83 0.38 8.25
N TYR A 31 10.43 1.50 8.85
CA TYR A 31 9.25 2.27 8.43
C TYR A 31 9.31 2.69 6.96
N SER A 32 10.48 3.09 6.44
CA SER A 32 10.64 3.50 5.05
C SER A 32 10.38 2.34 4.09
N THR A 33 10.86 1.14 4.45
CA THR A 33 10.62 -0.08 3.67
C THR A 33 9.13 -0.46 3.69
N TYR A 34 8.47 -0.34 4.84
CA TYR A 34 7.02 -0.53 4.95
C TYR A 34 6.24 0.45 4.08
N MET A 35 6.60 1.74 4.10
CA MET A 35 5.94 2.77 3.28
C MET A 35 6.05 2.49 1.78
N GLN A 36 7.18 1.96 1.31
CA GLN A 36 7.34 1.52 -0.08
C GLN A 36 6.37 0.37 -0.43
N TRP A 37 6.22 -0.61 0.47
CA TRP A 37 5.28 -1.71 0.25
C TRP A 37 3.83 -1.21 0.24
N ALA A 38 3.43 -0.42 1.24
CA ALA A 38 2.10 0.15 1.34
C ALA A 38 1.76 1.01 0.12
N SER A 39 2.70 1.81 -0.37
CA SER A 39 2.51 2.62 -1.59
C SER A 39 2.35 1.76 -2.84
N ARG A 40 3.16 0.70 -2.99
CA ARG A 40 3.06 -0.22 -4.11
C ARG A 40 1.74 -0.97 -4.11
N ILE A 41 1.31 -1.47 -2.95
CA ILE A 41 0.03 -2.17 -2.78
C ILE A 41 -1.15 -1.23 -3.06
N ASN A 42 -1.14 0.00 -2.55
CA ASN A 42 -2.18 0.98 -2.86
C ASN A 42 -2.21 1.33 -4.36
N LYS A 43 -1.06 1.37 -5.04
CA LYS A 43 -0.98 1.59 -6.49
C LYS A 43 -1.54 0.40 -7.27
N GLU A 44 -1.22 -0.82 -6.87
CA GLU A 44 -1.74 -2.05 -7.48
C GLU A 44 -3.25 -2.19 -7.25
N ASP A 45 -3.74 -1.87 -6.06
CA ASP A 45 -5.17 -1.85 -5.72
C ASP A 45 -5.93 -0.81 -6.55
N ARG A 46 -5.40 0.42 -6.61
CA ARG A 46 -5.92 1.46 -7.51
C ARG A 46 -5.87 1.01 -8.96
N ASN A 47 -4.79 0.38 -9.42
CA ASN A 47 -4.69 -0.06 -10.82
C ASN A 47 -5.61 -1.26 -11.14
N ALA A 48 -5.93 -2.09 -10.14
CA ALA A 48 -6.92 -3.16 -10.28
C ALA A 48 -8.37 -2.61 -10.35
N THR A 49 -8.65 -1.49 -9.68
CA THR A 49 -9.96 -0.82 -9.73
C THR A 49 -10.07 0.24 -10.83
N SER A 50 -8.94 0.78 -11.30
CA SER A 50 -8.91 1.79 -12.36
C SER A 50 -9.04 1.12 -13.71
N LYS A 51 -10.26 1.13 -14.25
CA LYS A 51 -10.46 1.36 -15.69
C LYS A 51 -9.45 2.43 -16.15
N PRO A 52 -8.84 2.29 -17.35
CA PRO A 52 -7.87 3.27 -17.83
C PRO A 52 -8.48 4.66 -17.72
N MET A 53 -7.77 5.54 -17.01
CA MET A 53 -8.12 6.94 -16.86
C MET A 53 -8.13 7.56 -18.27
N GLN A 54 -9.32 7.63 -18.87
CA GLN A 54 -9.53 8.25 -20.16
C GLN A 54 -9.33 9.75 -19.93
N TRP A 55 -8.17 10.26 -20.34
CA TRP A 55 -7.91 11.69 -20.38
C TRP A 55 -9.05 12.34 -21.14
N CYS A 56 -9.67 13.36 -20.54
CA CYS A 56 -10.76 14.10 -21.15
C CYS A 56 -10.35 14.53 -22.57
N GLN A 57 -10.95 13.93 -23.59
CA GLN A 57 -10.94 14.47 -24.94
C GLN A 57 -11.91 15.66 -24.95
N PHE A 58 -11.49 16.79 -24.41
CA PHE A 58 -12.03 18.07 -24.83
C PHE A 58 -11.06 18.64 -25.85
N SER A 59 -11.39 18.49 -27.13
CA SER A 59 -10.83 19.31 -28.20
C SER A 59 -11.86 19.42 -29.32
N ASN A 60 -12.67 20.47 -29.15
CA ASN A 60 -13.31 21.35 -30.14
C ASN A 60 -14.04 20.75 -31.33
#